data_AF-A0AAP0K3E7-F1
#
_entry.id   AF-A0AAP0K3E7-F1
#
_cell.length_a   1.000
_cell.length_b   1.000
_cell.length_c   1.000
_cell.angle_alpha   90.00
_cell.angle_beta   90.00
_cell.angle_gamma   90.00
#
_symmetry.space_group_name_H-M   'P 1'
#
loop_
_entity.id
_entity.type
_entity.pdbx_description
1 polymer ?
#
loop_
_entity_poly.entity_id
_entity_poly.type
_entity_poly.pdbx_seq_one_letter_code
_entity_poly.pdbx_strand_id
1 'polypeptide(L)'
;MKGSSTGRSSSEVYFVFMNFDPEYERLQSLRLVLSHSTKQLGSLELDLYLSNKHDEFLANMLGPGTYKKRFSWVVIDGFSAEITDDQADLLRSAREVRIVEKDLELS
;
A
#
# COMPACT_ATOMS: atom_id res chain seq x y z
N MET A 1 28.54 -32.42 5.99
CA MET A 1 28.69 -31.08 6.60
C MET A 1 27.95 -30.07 5.77
N LYS A 2 27.19 -29.20 6.46
CA LYS A 2 26.48 -27.99 6.02
C LYS A 2 25.39 -28.17 4.96
N GLY A 3 24.16 -28.40 5.45
CA GLY A 3 22.96 -27.95 4.76
C GLY A 3 22.94 -26.42 4.74
N SER A 4 22.73 -25.84 3.56
CA SER A 4 22.45 -24.41 3.43
C SER A 4 21.02 -24.17 3.86
N SER A 5 20.82 -23.62 5.05
CA SER A 5 19.59 -22.94 5.40
C SER A 5 19.49 -21.69 4.53
N THR A 6 18.84 -21.80 3.37
CA THR A 6 18.23 -20.64 2.72
C THR A 6 17.24 -20.07 3.73
N GLY A 7 17.67 -19.03 4.45
CA GLY A 7 16.81 -18.31 5.38
C GLY A 7 15.64 -17.77 4.59
N ARG A 8 14.45 -18.32 4.81
CA ARG A 8 13.21 -17.74 4.32
C ARG A 8 13.06 -16.43 5.09
N SER A 9 13.23 -15.30 4.43
CA SER A 9 12.95 -13.99 5.03
C SER A 9 11.51 -14.04 5.56
N SER A 10 11.34 -13.82 6.86
CA SER A 10 10.00 -13.75 7.45
C SER A 10 9.26 -12.58 6.82
N SER A 11 7.95 -12.73 6.64
CA SER A 11 7.13 -11.60 6.26
C SER A 11 6.97 -10.67 7.47
N GLU A 12 7.19 -9.39 7.23
CA GLU A 12 7.05 -8.31 8.20
C GLU A 12 6.03 -7.31 7.66
N VAL A 13 5.53 -6.42 8.52
CA VAL A 13 4.61 -5.37 8.08
C VAL A 13 5.41 -4.17 7.58
N TYR A 14 5.05 -3.67 6.40
CA TYR A 14 5.65 -2.50 5.77
C TYR A 14 4.57 -1.47 5.42
N PHE A 15 4.89 -0.19 5.61
CA PHE A 15 4.15 0.94 5.07
C PHE A 15 4.73 1.35 3.72
N VAL A 16 3.88 1.46 2.71
CA VAL A 16 4.22 1.88 1.36
C VAL A 16 3.49 3.17 1.05
N PHE A 17 4.23 4.22 0.74
CA PHE A 17 3.69 5.52 0.35
C PHE A 17 3.94 5.75 -1.13
N MET A 18 2.89 6.07 -1.86
CA MET A 18 2.94 6.26 -3.31
C MET A 18 3.41 7.68 -3.66
N ASN A 19 3.89 7.84 -4.88
CA ASN A 19 4.16 9.14 -5.47
C ASN A 19 2.86 9.92 -5.72
N PHE A 20 3.01 11.20 -6.06
CA PHE A 20 1.87 12.08 -6.30
C PHE A 20 0.92 11.49 -7.35
N ASP A 21 -0.37 11.52 -7.04
CA ASP A 21 -1.44 11.09 -7.91
C ASP A 21 -2.50 12.20 -8.01
N PRO A 22 -2.70 12.80 -9.19
CA PRO A 22 -3.67 13.88 -9.36
C PRO A 22 -5.11 13.41 -9.11
N GLU A 23 -5.42 12.13 -9.32
CA GLU A 23 -6.77 11.61 -9.12
C GLU A 23 -7.08 11.41 -7.63
N TYR A 24 -6.09 10.94 -6.85
CA TYR A 24 -6.15 10.97 -5.40
C TYR A 24 -6.45 12.39 -4.88
N GLU A 25 -5.72 13.41 -5.32
CA GLU A 25 -5.94 14.80 -4.89
C GLU A 25 -7.34 15.31 -5.29
N ARG A 26 -7.80 14.97 -6.50
CA ARG A 26 -9.14 15.33 -6.97
C ARG A 26 -10.21 14.71 -6.04
N LEU A 27 -10.13 13.42 -5.78
CA LEU A 27 -11.08 12.68 -4.94
C LEU A 27 -11.02 13.14 -3.46
N GLN A 28 -9.81 13.36 -2.94
CA GLN A 28 -9.59 13.89 -1.60
C GLN A 28 -10.17 15.31 -1.45
N SER A 29 -10.01 16.18 -2.45
CA SER A 29 -10.61 17.52 -2.43
C SER A 29 -12.13 17.47 -2.48
N LEU A 30 -12.72 16.60 -3.31
CA LEU A 30 -14.16 16.38 -3.36
C LEU A 30 -14.69 15.91 -2.00
N ARG A 31 -14.05 14.91 -1.39
CA ARG A 31 -14.40 14.42 -0.04
C ARG A 31 -14.48 15.53 1.00
N LEU A 32 -13.58 16.52 0.93
CA LEU A 32 -13.54 17.65 1.86
C LEU A 32 -14.62 18.71 1.60
N VAL A 33 -15.00 18.94 0.34
CA VAL A 33 -15.94 20.00 -0.08
C VAL A 33 -17.41 19.57 -0.01
N LEU A 34 -17.68 18.26 -0.05
CA LEU A 34 -19.05 17.73 -0.03
C LEU A 34 -19.83 18.04 1.26
N SER A 35 -21.15 18.19 1.14
CA SER A 35 -22.06 18.39 2.27
C SER A 35 -22.15 17.12 3.14
N HIS A 36 -22.59 17.23 4.40
CA HIS A 36 -22.69 16.07 5.31
C HIS A 36 -23.45 14.87 4.73
N SER A 37 -24.49 15.10 3.91
CA SER A 37 -25.26 14.04 3.25
C SER A 37 -24.54 13.36 2.07
N THR A 38 -23.52 14.00 1.47
CA THR A 38 -22.77 13.49 0.31
C THR A 38 -21.34 13.06 0.65
N LYS A 39 -20.82 13.48 1.81
CA LYS A 39 -19.48 13.07 2.32
C LYS A 39 -19.29 11.55 2.41
N GLN A 40 -20.33 10.79 2.75
CA GLN A 40 -20.24 9.33 2.85
C GLN A 40 -19.97 8.69 1.49
N LEU A 41 -20.62 9.18 0.44
CA LEU A 41 -20.40 8.73 -0.94
C LEU A 41 -18.99 9.09 -1.43
N GLY A 42 -18.55 10.33 -1.19
CA GLY A 42 -17.19 10.76 -1.54
C GLY A 42 -16.09 10.02 -0.77
N SER A 43 -16.35 9.62 0.48
CA SER A 43 -15.42 8.76 1.24
C SER A 43 -15.36 7.37 0.63
N LEU A 44 -16.51 6.77 0.32
CA LEU A 44 -16.57 5.44 -0.30
C LEU A 44 -15.86 5.40 -1.66
N GLU A 45 -16.04 6.43 -2.49
CA GLU A 45 -15.39 6.53 -3.80
C GLU A 45 -13.86 6.58 -3.66
N LEU A 46 -13.35 7.41 -2.75
CA LEU A 46 -11.91 7.49 -2.48
C LEU A 46 -11.36 6.19 -1.86
N ASP A 47 -12.08 5.59 -0.92
CA ASP A 47 -11.70 4.34 -0.27
C ASP A 47 -11.60 3.19 -1.30
N LEU A 48 -12.56 3.09 -2.23
CA LEU A 48 -12.55 2.11 -3.31
C LEU A 48 -11.42 2.38 -4.31
N TYR A 49 -11.24 3.65 -4.71
CA TYR A 49 -10.17 4.05 -5.62
C TYR A 49 -8.80 3.63 -5.09
N LEU A 50 -8.49 4.01 -3.85
CA LEU A 50 -7.21 3.67 -3.22
C LEU A 50 -7.07 2.17 -3.02
N SER A 51 -8.11 1.48 -2.55
CA SER A 51 -8.02 0.03 -2.35
C SER A 51 -7.69 -0.69 -3.66
N ASN A 52 -8.41 -0.39 -4.74
CA ASN A 52 -8.19 -1.01 -6.05
C ASN A 52 -6.82 -0.68 -6.60
N LYS A 53 -6.42 0.59 -6.56
CA LYS A 53 -5.09 1.04 -7.00
C LYS A 53 -3.96 0.29 -6.27
N HIS A 54 -4.06 0.15 -4.95
CA HIS A 54 -3.05 -0.57 -4.17
C HIS A 54 -3.06 -2.08 -4.44
N ASP A 55 -4.23 -2.68 -4.67
CA ASP A 55 -4.32 -4.10 -5.04
C ASP A 55 -3.70 -4.37 -6.41
N GLU A 56 -4.00 -3.52 -7.40
CA GLU A 56 -3.42 -3.59 -8.75
C GLU A 56 -1.91 -3.40 -8.71
N PHE A 57 -1.41 -2.41 -7.96
CA PHE A 57 0.02 -2.18 -7.79
C PHE A 57 0.73 -3.42 -7.21
N LEU A 58 0.21 -3.98 -6.12
CA LEU A 58 0.79 -5.17 -5.51
C LEU A 58 0.74 -6.40 -6.44
N ALA A 59 -0.37 -6.60 -7.16
CA ALA A 59 -0.52 -7.70 -8.09
C ALA A 59 0.44 -7.59 -9.29
N ASN A 60 0.79 -6.38 -9.71
CA ASN A 60 1.75 -6.12 -10.77
C ASN A 60 3.20 -6.31 -10.32
N MET A 61 3.50 -6.01 -9.06
CA MET A 61 4.87 -6.05 -8.53
C MET A 61 5.24 -7.41 -7.93
N LEU A 62 4.29 -8.11 -7.31
CA LEU A 62 4.54 -9.28 -6.48
C LEU A 62 3.76 -10.50 -6.97
N GLY A 63 4.28 -11.69 -6.64
CA GLY A 63 3.59 -12.94 -6.94
C GLY A 63 2.24 -13.06 -6.21
N PRO A 64 1.18 -13.57 -6.86
CA PRO A 64 -0.07 -13.88 -6.17
C PRO A 64 0.16 -14.83 -4.98
N GLY A 65 -0.42 -14.49 -3.82
CA GLY A 65 -0.29 -15.30 -2.61
C GLY A 65 1.06 -15.18 -1.88
N THR A 66 1.98 -14.33 -2.35
CA THR A 66 3.26 -14.08 -1.66
C THR A 66 3.25 -12.83 -0.78
N TYR A 67 2.13 -12.14 -0.68
CA TYR A 67 1.96 -10.92 0.10
C TYR A 67 0.54 -10.86 0.67
N LYS A 68 0.33 -9.98 1.66
CA LYS A 68 -1.02 -9.66 2.17
C LYS A 68 -1.14 -8.18 2.47
N LYS A 69 -1.97 -7.47 1.68
CA LYS A 69 -2.38 -6.10 2.01
C LYS A 69 -3.22 -6.11 3.28
N ARG A 70 -2.88 -5.26 4.25
CA ARG A 70 -3.61 -5.11 5.51
C ARG A 70 -4.72 -4.07 5.36
N PHE A 71 -4.38 -2.86 4.93
CA PHE A 71 -5.33 -1.78 4.69
C PHE A 71 -4.72 -0.68 3.83
N SER A 72 -5.59 0.13 3.22
CA SER A 72 -5.23 1.37 2.51
C SER A 72 -5.51 2.56 3.43
N TRP A 73 -4.64 3.56 3.39
CA TRP A 73 -4.79 4.79 4.16
C TRP A 73 -5.54 5.78 3.29
N VAL A 74 -6.61 6.39 3.79
CA VAL A 74 -7.40 7.36 3.01
C VAL A 74 -6.81 8.78 3.06
N VAL A 75 -6.09 9.09 4.15
CA VAL A 75 -5.52 10.43 4.42
C VAL A 75 -4.26 10.69 3.61
N ILE A 76 -3.63 9.64 3.09
CA ILE A 76 -2.47 9.68 2.23
C ILE A 76 -2.56 8.51 1.26
N ASP A 77 -2.15 8.70 0.02
CA ASP A 77 -2.01 7.63 -0.97
C ASP A 77 -0.92 6.62 -0.55
N GLY A 78 -1.32 5.67 0.30
CA GLY A 78 -0.44 4.66 0.87
C GLY A 78 -1.19 3.49 1.49
N PHE A 79 -0.45 2.43 1.81
CA PHE A 79 -1.01 1.20 2.35
C PHE A 79 -0.03 0.45 3.25
N SER A 80 -0.55 -0.50 4.02
CA SER A 80 0.23 -1.45 4.80
C SER A 80 0.14 -2.85 4.17
N ALA A 81 1.26 -3.56 4.11
CA ALA A 81 1.30 -4.94 3.62
C ALA A 81 2.29 -5.80 4.41
N GLU A 82 1.93 -7.07 4.58
CA GLU A 82 2.86 -8.11 5.02
C GLU A 82 3.64 -8.64 3.81
N ILE A 83 4.95 -8.41 3.81
CA ILE A 83 5.87 -8.75 2.73
C ILE A 83 7.26 -9.10 3.30
N THR A 84 8.09 -9.76 2.51
CA THR A 84 9.49 -9.99 2.88
C THR A 84 10.36 -8.74 2.61
N ASP A 85 11.55 -8.70 3.21
CA ASP A 85 12.53 -7.63 2.95
C ASP A 85 12.88 -7.52 1.45
N ASP A 86 13.05 -8.66 0.76
CA ASP A 86 13.33 -8.69 -0.69
C ASP A 86 12.18 -8.07 -1.51
N GLN A 87 10.92 -8.32 -1.11
CA GLN A 87 9.76 -7.71 -1.73
C GLN A 87 9.69 -6.21 -1.41
N ALA A 88 10.01 -5.80 -0.18
CA ALA A 88 10.07 -4.39 0.19
C ALA A 88 11.12 -3.64 -0.63
N ASP A 89 12.30 -4.22 -0.85
CA ASP A 89 13.34 -3.67 -1.72
C ASP A 89 12.89 -3.57 -3.18
N LEU A 90 12.15 -4.57 -3.68
CA LEU A 90 11.53 -4.50 -4.99
C LEU A 90 10.54 -3.32 -5.08
N LEU A 91 9.69 -3.12 -4.07
CA LEU A 91 8.76 -1.99 -4.03
C LEU A 91 9.49 -0.63 -3.95
N ARG A 92 10.61 -0.53 -3.23
CA ARG A 92 11.45 0.70 -3.19
C ARG A 92 11.99 1.09 -4.56
N SER A 93 12.19 0.12 -5.45
CA SER A 93 12.66 0.36 -6.81
C SER A 93 11.54 0.77 -7.79
N ALA A 94 10.28 0.67 -7.39
CA ALA A 94 9.14 1.02 -8.24
C ALA A 94 9.04 2.54 -8.39
N ARG A 95 8.89 3.02 -9.64
CA ARG A 95 8.75 4.46 -9.95
C ARG A 95 7.51 5.09 -9.34
N GLU A 96 6.49 4.28 -9.04
CA GLU A 96 5.23 4.69 -8.44
C GLU A 96 5.35 4.89 -6.93
N VAL A 97 6.42 4.38 -6.29
CA VAL A 97 6.60 4.40 -4.85
C VAL A 97 7.52 5.55 -4.45
N ARG A 98 7.14 6.26 -3.39
CA ARG A 98 7.95 7.31 -2.76
C ARG A 98 8.81 6.75 -1.64
N ILE A 99 8.20 5.99 -0.74
CA ILE A 99 8.82 5.51 0.50
C ILE A 99 8.28 4.11 0.83
N VAL A 100 9.16 3.24 1.35
CA VAL A 100 8.80 1.95 1.97
C VAL A 100 9.49 1.84 3.33
N GLU A 101 8.72 1.88 4.42
CA GLU A 101 9.19 1.78 5.79
C GLU A 101 8.71 0.51 6.46
N LYS A 102 9.57 -0.12 7.26
CA LYS A 102 9.16 -1.25 8.10
C LYS A 102 8.32 -0.71 9.26
N ASP A 103 7.18 -1.34 9.54
CA ASP A 103 6.39 -1.06 10.72
C ASP A 103 7.07 -1.68 11.95
N LEU A 104 7.62 -0.82 12.82
CA LEU A 104 8.37 -1.21 14.01
C LEU A 104 7.48 -1.48 15.22
N GLU A 105 6.17 -1.17 15.17
CA GLU A 105 5.25 -1.42 16.29
C GLU A 105 4.72 -2.86 16.30
N LEU A 106 4.85 -3.60 15.19
CA LEU A 106 4.33 -4.96 15.00
C LEU A 106 5.42 -6.03 14.79
N SER A 107 6.70 -5.67 14.96
CA SER A 107 7.86 -6.56 14.79
C SER A 107 8.36 -7.17 16.10
#